data_AF-A0A6G8HXV2-F1
#
_entry.id   AF-A0A6G8HXV2-F1
#
_cell.length_a   1.000
_cell.length_b   1.000
_cell.length_c   1.000
_cell.angle_alpha   90.00
_cell.angle_beta   90.00
_cell.angle_gamma   90.00
#
_symmetry.space_group_name_H-M   'P 1'
#
loop_
_entity.id
_entity.type
_entity.pdbx_description
1 polymer ?
#
loop_
_entity_poly.entity_id
_entity_poly.type
_entity_poly.pdbx_seq_one_letter_code
_entity_poly.pdbx_strand_id
1 'polypeptide(L)' 'MEFYKEYTDDRLTSACTQLNADVQNNEQWRSEVVGYASLDGCSSVLVRWIGLSSTPFKGE' A
#
# COMPACT_ATOMS: atom_id res chain seq x y z
N MET A 1 -11.06 -11.51 1.33
CA MET A 1 -9.72 -11.57 1.95
C MET A 1 -9.34 -10.16 2.33
N GLU A 2 -8.71 -9.95 3.49
CA GLU A 2 -8.21 -8.63 3.86
C GLU A 2 -6.84 -8.74 4.53
N PHE A 3 -6.02 -7.70 4.36
CA PHE A 3 -4.74 -7.57 5.04
C PHE A 3 -4.34 -6.09 5.13
N TYR A 4 -3.29 -5.82 5.90
CA TYR A 4 -2.70 -4.49 6.05
C TYR A 4 -1.28 -4.50 5.50
N LYS A 5 -0.93 -3.47 4.73
CA LYS A 5 0.42 -3.25 4.21
C LYS A 5 0.86 -1.84 4.55
N GLU A 6 2.06 -1.73 5.10
CA GLU A 6 2.70 -0.45 5.38
C GLU A 6 3.66 -0.13 4.24
N TYR A 7 3.58 1.10 3.74
CA TYR A 7 4.47 1.66 2.74
C TYR A 7 5.33 2.72 3.40
N THR A 8 6.64 2.59 3.34
CA THR A 8 7.59 3.55 3.90
C THR A 8 8.48 4.10 2.81
N ASP A 9 8.85 5.37 2.91
CA ASP A 9 9.90 5.93 2.05
C ASP A 9 11.16 5.07 2.14
N ASP A 10 11.69 4.65 1.00
CA ASP A 10 13.00 4.00 0.89
C ASP A 10 14.03 4.98 0.27
N ARG A 11 15.27 4.52 0.06
CA ARG A 11 16.35 5.37 -0.49
C ARG A 11 16.08 5.90 -1.91
N LEU A 12 15.18 5.28 -2.66
CA LEU A 12 14.95 5.47 -4.09
C LEU A 12 13.49 5.82 -4.44
N THR A 13 12.55 5.53 -3.55
CA THR A 13 11.11 5.52 -3.85
C THR A 13 10.29 5.98 -2.65
N SER A 14 9.38 6.94 -2.87
CA SER A 14 8.45 7.36 -1.81
C SER A 14 7.39 6.29 -1.51
N ALA A 15 6.90 6.26 -0.28
CA ALA A 15 5.77 5.44 0.16
C ALA A 15 4.56 5.61 -0.76
N CYS A 16 4.27 6.85 -1.18
CA CYS A 16 3.19 7.16 -2.11
C CYS A 16 3.43 6.55 -3.49
N THR A 17 4.66 6.57 -3.99
CA THR A 17 5.01 5.95 -5.28
C THR A 17 4.84 4.44 -5.23
N GLN A 18 5.28 3.79 -4.14
CA GLN A 18 5.09 2.35 -3.93
C GLN A 18 3.60 1.99 -3.84
N LEU A 19 2.82 2.74 -3.06
CA LEU A 19 1.37 2.56 -2.97
C LEU A 19 0.69 2.71 -4.33
N ASN A 20 1.01 3.76 -5.09
CA ASN A 20 0.43 3.99 -6.40
C ASN A 20 0.73 2.84 -7.38
N ALA A 21 1.94 2.27 -7.33
CA ALA A 21 2.29 1.11 -8.14
C ALA A 21 1.44 -0.12 -7.76
N ASP A 22 1.26 -0.37 -6.46
CA ASP A 22 0.42 -1.47 -5.99
C ASP A 22 -1.06 -1.28 -6.36
N VAL A 23 -1.60 -0.05 -6.29
CA VAL A 23 -2.96 0.28 -6.74
C VAL A 23 -3.15 -0.02 -8.23
N GLN A 24 -2.18 0.35 -9.06
CA GLN A 24 -2.23 0.06 -10.50
C GLN A 24 -2.12 -1.43 -10.81
N ASN A 25 -1.28 -2.16 -10.06
CA ASN A 25 -1.10 -3.61 -10.27
C ASN A 25 -2.27 -4.45 -9.75
N ASN A 26 -3.05 -3.92 -8.81
CA ASN A 26 -4.10 -4.62 -8.07
C ASN A 26 -5.47 -3.96 -8.21
N GLU A 27 -5.89 -3.61 -9.43
CA GLU A 27 -7.18 -2.91 -9.70
C GLU A 27 -8.43 -3.63 -9.15
N GLN A 28 -8.36 -4.94 -8.93
CA GLN A 28 -9.45 -5.74 -8.36
C GLN A 28 -9.55 -5.65 -6.83
N TRP A 29 -8.56 -5.04 -6.19
CA TRP A 29 -8.52 -4.82 -4.75
C TRP A 29 -8.92 -3.39 -4.42
N ARG A 30 -9.69 -3.24 -3.35
CA ARG A 30 -9.96 -1.93 -2.75
C ARG A 30 -8.85 -1.60 -1.76
N SER A 31 -8.22 -0.44 -1.94
CA SER A 31 -7.30 0.16 -0.96
C SER A 31 -8.01 1.22 -0.13
N GLU A 32 -7.69 1.24 1.16
CA GLU A 32 -8.14 2.26 2.11
C GLU A 32 -6.95 2.70 2.97
N VAL A 33 -6.57 3.97 2.90
CA VAL A 33 -5.54 4.53 3.79
C VAL A 33 -6.12 4.66 5.18
N VAL A 34 -5.53 3.97 6.15
CA VAL A 34 -6.00 3.91 7.55
C VAL A 34 -5.02 4.56 8.54
N GLY A 35 -3.81 4.88 8.08
CA GLY A 35 -2.81 5.57 8.89
C GLY A 35 -1.79 6.29 8.03
N TYR A 36 -1.28 7.41 8.56
CA TYR A 36 -0.21 8.19 7.96
C TYR A 36 0.68 8.74 9.06
N ALA A 37 2.00 8.63 8.88
CA ALA A 37 3.00 9.24 9.73
C ALA A 37 4.10 9.86 8.86
N SER A 38 4.67 10.98 9.33
CA SER A 38 5.86 11.56 8.73
C SER A 38 6.84 11.92 9.86
N LEU A 39 8.05 11.36 9.79
CA LEU A 39 9.11 11.58 10.76
C LEU A 39 10.42 11.80 10.02
N ASP A 40 11.13 12.88 10.34
CA ASP A 40 12.45 13.21 9.80
C ASP A 40 12.54 13.17 8.26
N GLY A 41 11.45 13.55 7.58
CA GLY A 41 11.37 13.56 6.11
C GLY A 41 11.05 12.20 5.49
N CYS A 42 10.89 11.14 6.28
CA CYS A 42 10.38 9.86 5.84
C CYS A 42 8.88 9.75 6.13
N SER A 43 8.12 9.34 5.13
CA SER A 43 6.68 9.08 5.21
C SER A 43 6.41 7.59 5.38
N SER A 44 5.42 7.26 6.20
CA SER A 44 4.81 5.94 6.28
C SER A 44 3.30 6.04 6.03
N VAL A 45 2.77 5.13 5.21
CA VAL A 45 1.35 5.02 4.88
C VAL A 45 0.88 3.60 5.19
N LEU A 46 -0.05 3.47 6.12
CA LEU A 46 -0.69 2.18 6.42
C LEU A 46 -1.98 2.06 5.59
N VAL A 47 -2.07 0.99 4.81
CA VAL A 47 -3.19 0.73 3.92
C VAL A 47 -3.84 -0.60 4.24
N ARG A 48 -5.16 -0.58 4.35
CA ARG A 48 -6.00 -1.77 4.39
C ARG A 48 -6.37 -2.15 2.96
N TRP A 49 -6.10 -3.40 2.60
CA TRP A 49 -6.42 -3.98 1.30
C TRP A 49 -7.55 -5.00 1.45
N ILE A 50 -8.60 -4.86 0.63
CA ILE A 50 -9.79 -5.71 0.66
C ILE A 50 -10.03 -6.25 -0.74
N GLY A 51 -9.99 -7.57 -0.87
CA GLY A 51 -10.21 -8.29 -2.12
C GLY A 51 -11.26 -9.38 -1.97
N LEU A 52 -11.75 -9.88 -3.09
CA LEU A 52 -12.56 -11.09 -3.11
C LEU A 52 -11.72 -12.29 -2.65
N SER A 53 -12.35 -13.34 -2.13
CA SER A 53 -11.64 -14.50 -1.57
C SER A 53 -10.75 -15.25 -2.57
N SER A 54 -10.98 -15.06 -3.87
CA SER A 54 -10.26 -15.74 -4.96
C SER A 54 -9.26 -14.85 -5.71
N THR A 55 -9.17 -13.55 -5.38
CA THR A 55 -8.30 -12.62 -6.10
C THR A 55 -6.91 -12.63 -5.47
N PRO A 56 -5.84 -13.02 -6.20
CA PRO A 56 -4.48 -12.91 -5.68
C PRO A 56 -4.03 -11.46 -5.63
N PHE A 57 -3.22 -11.10 -4.63
CA PHE A 57 -2.50 -9.83 -4.59
C PHE A 57 -1.17 -9.98 -5.33
N LYS A 58 -0.79 -9.02 -6.17
CA LYS A 58 0.45 -9.01 -6.95
C LYS A 58 1.46 -8.07 -6.29
N GLY A 59 2.70 -8.54 -6.10
CA GLY A 59 3.81 -7.75 -5.56
C GLY A 59 4.28 -8.17 -4.16
N GLU A 60 4.38 -9.49 -3.90
CA GLU A 60 5.15 -10.06 -2.78
C GLU A 60 6.66 -10.09 -3.08
#